data_AF-A0A450ZPM1-F1
#
_entry.id   AF-A0A450ZPM1-F1
#
_cell.length_a   1.000
_cell.length_b   1.000
_cell.length_c   1.000
_cell.angle_alpha   90.00
_cell.angle_beta   90.00
_cell.angle_gamma   90.00
#
_symmetry.space_group_name_H-M   'P 1'
#
loop_
_entity.id
_entity.type
_entity.pdbx_description
1 polymer ?
#
loop_
_entity_poly.entity_id
_entity_poly.type
_entity_poly.pdbx_seq_one_letter_code
_entity_poly.pdbx_strand_id
1 'polypeptide(L)'
;MWYRVVTIHDLDIGRIDAVWIAPDGGQLLLLTPERTLYWSVREGRALWSVPEKAGGEGRSSDGRIYRDSASGLFYPVLGAHGGRQLRTHSLGGDIEVRDGRGVSITVTDSDGMTHPLSHEGCPDDWASDWRVVTFCEAGDHILITGPQCLVVYASSLSVIGCAR
;
A
#
# COMPACT_ATOMS: atom_id res chain seq x y z
N MET A 1 4.11 17.93 5.36
CA MET A 1 5.38 17.15 5.42
C MET A 1 5.04 15.69 5.62
N TRP A 2 5.65 14.79 4.84
CA TRP A 2 5.38 13.35 4.87
C TRP A 2 6.50 12.61 5.61
N TYR A 3 6.14 11.64 6.44
CA TYR A 3 7.10 10.80 7.15
C TYR A 3 6.76 9.32 6.99
N ARG A 4 7.79 8.51 6.89
CA ARG A 4 7.67 7.07 6.73
C ARG A 4 7.21 6.45 8.05
N VAL A 5 6.15 5.64 8.02
CA VAL A 5 5.59 4.98 9.22
C VAL A 5 5.76 3.48 9.23
N VAL A 6 5.79 2.85 8.06
CA VAL A 6 6.04 1.41 7.96
C VAL A 6 6.89 1.09 6.75
N THR A 7 7.74 0.08 6.88
CA THR A 7 8.39 -0.60 5.77
C THR A 7 8.25 -2.09 6.02
N ILE A 8 7.78 -2.81 5.01
CA ILE A 8 7.60 -4.27 5.04
C ILE A 8 8.34 -4.82 3.83
N HIS A 9 9.22 -5.80 4.05
CA HIS A 9 9.95 -6.47 2.98
C HIS A 9 9.35 -7.86 2.72
N ASP A 10 9.51 -8.37 1.50
CA ASP A 10 9.11 -9.72 1.14
C ASP A 10 9.82 -10.81 1.96
N LEU A 11 11.03 -10.58 2.45
CA LEU A 11 11.69 -11.48 3.39
C LEU A 11 10.87 -11.69 4.68
N ASP A 12 10.03 -10.73 5.05
CA ASP A 12 9.20 -10.79 6.26
C ASP A 12 7.89 -11.55 6.03
N ILE A 13 7.33 -11.50 4.81
CA ILE A 13 5.94 -11.92 4.55
C ILE A 13 5.72 -12.76 3.28
N GLY A 14 6.74 -12.89 2.43
CA GLY A 14 6.67 -13.44 1.07
C GLY A 14 6.39 -12.38 0.00
N ARG A 15 6.43 -12.80 -1.27
CA ARG A 15 6.09 -11.94 -2.41
C ARG A 15 4.67 -11.40 -2.26
N ILE A 16 4.51 -10.09 -2.36
CA ILE A 16 3.21 -9.42 -2.33
C ILE A 16 2.57 -9.56 -3.71
N ASP A 17 1.46 -10.27 -3.76
CA ASP A 17 0.67 -10.36 -4.98
C ASP A 17 -0.34 -9.21 -5.05
N ALA A 18 -0.85 -8.77 -3.91
CA ALA A 18 -1.84 -7.69 -3.80
C ALA A 18 -1.81 -7.01 -2.44
N VAL A 19 -2.30 -5.78 -2.42
CA VAL A 19 -2.49 -5.00 -1.20
C VAL A 19 -3.86 -4.32 -1.20
N TRP A 20 -4.39 -4.07 -0.01
CA TRP A 20 -5.42 -3.07 0.25
C TRP A 20 -4.97 -2.17 1.41
N ILE A 21 -5.35 -0.90 1.35
CA ILE A 21 -5.17 0.06 2.44
C ILE A 21 -6.53 0.55 2.91
N ALA A 22 -6.73 0.59 4.22
CA ALA A 22 -7.96 1.08 4.81
C ALA A 22 -8.19 2.57 4.49
N PRO A 23 -9.46 3.03 4.50
CA PRO A 23 -9.79 4.44 4.22
C PRO A 23 -9.00 5.42 5.09
N ASP A 24 -8.76 5.07 6.36
CA ASP A 24 -7.98 5.86 7.33
C ASP A 24 -6.47 5.65 7.24
N GLY A 25 -6.00 4.75 6.37
CA GLY A 25 -4.59 4.40 6.23
C GLY A 25 -3.97 3.61 7.39
N GLY A 26 -4.74 3.30 8.44
CA GLY A 26 -4.22 2.69 9.67
C GLY A 26 -3.96 1.18 9.56
N GLN A 27 -4.57 0.53 8.57
CA GLN A 27 -4.55 -0.91 8.39
C GLN A 27 -4.30 -1.29 6.94
N LEU A 28 -3.66 -2.44 6.74
CA LEU A 28 -3.42 -3.02 5.43
C LEU A 28 -3.93 -4.46 5.40
N LEU A 29 -4.35 -4.89 4.20
CA LEU A 29 -4.49 -6.31 3.89
C LEU A 29 -3.43 -6.66 2.85
N LEU A 30 -2.57 -7.62 3.15
CA LEU A 30 -1.50 -8.07 2.27
C LEU A 30 -1.80 -9.50 1.84
N LEU A 31 -1.77 -9.75 0.54
CA LEU A 31 -1.94 -11.08 -0.03
C LEU A 31 -0.61 -11.53 -0.62
N THR A 32 -0.16 -12.70 -0.20
CA THR A 32 0.98 -13.42 -0.77
C THR A 32 0.52 -14.79 -1.26
N PRO A 33 1.34 -15.52 -2.05
CA PRO A 33 0.97 -16.85 -2.51
C PRO A 33 0.63 -17.84 -1.38
N GLU A 34 1.20 -17.63 -0.20
CA GLU A 34 1.07 -18.55 0.93
C GLU A 34 0.11 -18.05 2.02
N ARG A 35 -0.14 -16.75 2.12
CA ARG A 35 -0.86 -16.15 3.26
C ARG A 35 -1.58 -14.85 2.91
N THR A 36 -2.72 -14.63 3.58
CA THR A 36 -3.31 -13.31 3.76
C THR A 36 -2.94 -12.78 5.15
N LEU A 37 -2.49 -11.53 5.21
CA LEU A 37 -2.08 -10.84 6.42
C LEU A 37 -2.89 -9.57 6.61
N TYR A 38 -3.48 -9.39 7.79
CA TYR A 38 -4.04 -8.11 8.20
C TYR A 38 -3.07 -7.40 9.12
N TRP A 39 -2.62 -6.23 8.69
CA TRP A 39 -1.48 -5.54 9.27
C TRP A 39 -1.89 -4.21 9.89
N SER A 40 -1.38 -3.92 11.08
CA SER A 40 -1.51 -2.61 11.72
C SER A 40 -0.33 -1.74 11.33
N VAL A 41 -0.59 -0.62 10.64
CA VAL A 41 0.45 0.35 10.28
C VAL A 41 1.05 0.98 11.54
N ARG A 42 0.21 1.28 12.53
CA ARG A 42 0.63 1.87 13.80
C ARG A 42 1.48 0.92 14.65
N GLU A 43 1.09 -0.35 14.74
CA GLU A 43 1.83 -1.33 15.56
C GLU A 43 3.02 -1.95 14.82
N GLY A 44 3.12 -1.74 13.50
CA GLY A 44 4.20 -2.30 12.69
C GLY A 44 4.23 -3.83 12.67
N ARG A 45 3.06 -4.48 12.80
CA ARG A 45 2.95 -5.95 12.82
C ARG A 45 1.64 -6.45 12.25
N ALA A 46 1.62 -7.72 11.84
CA ALA A 46 0.40 -8.45 11.55
C ALA A 46 -0.45 -8.62 12.82
N LEU A 47 -1.72 -8.22 12.76
CA LEU A 47 -2.73 -8.46 13.79
C LEU A 47 -3.28 -9.88 13.69
N TRP A 48 -3.44 -10.39 12.47
CA TRP A 48 -3.73 -11.80 12.20
C TRP A 48 -3.18 -12.23 10.84
N SER A 49 -3.05 -13.55 10.67
CA SER A 49 -2.62 -14.19 9.43
C SER A 49 -3.45 -15.43 9.16
N VAL A 50 -3.86 -15.63 7.91
CA VAL A 50 -4.54 -16.85 7.45
C VAL A 50 -3.67 -17.52 6.37
N PRO A 51 -3.36 -18.81 6.49
CA PRO A 51 -2.70 -19.54 5.41
C PRO A 51 -3.60 -19.64 4.18
N GLU A 52 -3.09 -19.22 3.02
CA GLU A 52 -3.64 -19.57 1.73
C GLU A 52 -3.20 -21.01 1.44
N LYS A 53 -3.98 -22.01 1.87
CA LYS A 53 -3.83 -23.37 1.33
C LYS A 53 -4.14 -23.26 -0.15
N ALA A 54 -3.18 -23.49 -1.04
CA ALA A 54 -3.32 -23.50 -2.50
C ALA A 54 -4.80 -23.40 -2.98
N GLY A 55 -5.29 -22.17 -3.11
CA GLY A 55 -6.70 -21.87 -3.39
C GLY A 55 -7.51 -21.30 -2.21
N GLY A 56 -7.32 -20.01 -1.91
CA GLY A 56 -8.51 -19.16 -1.71
C GLY A 56 -9.27 -19.12 -3.04
N GLU A 57 -10.60 -19.27 -3.05
CA GLU A 57 -11.40 -19.37 -4.28
C GLU A 57 -11.54 -18.02 -5.02
N GLY A 58 -10.41 -17.55 -5.54
CA GLY A 58 -10.37 -16.63 -6.65
C GLY A 58 -10.16 -15.19 -6.22
N ARG A 59 -9.04 -14.67 -6.69
CA ARG A 59 -9.11 -13.35 -7.34
C ARG A 59 -10.22 -13.38 -8.38
N SER A 60 -11.01 -12.32 -8.45
CA SER A 60 -11.91 -12.11 -9.60
C SER A 60 -11.13 -12.31 -10.91
N SER A 61 -11.80 -12.65 -12.00
CA SER A 61 -11.10 -12.91 -13.28
C SER A 61 -10.31 -11.70 -13.79
N ASP A 62 -10.71 -10.49 -13.39
CA ASP A 62 -9.97 -9.25 -13.63
C ASP A 62 -8.91 -8.94 -12.56
N GLY A 63 -8.92 -9.70 -11.46
CA GLY A 63 -8.07 -9.68 -10.26
C GLY A 63 -8.16 -8.44 -9.37
N ARG A 64 -9.24 -7.67 -9.53
CA ARG A 64 -9.54 -6.49 -8.70
C ARG A 64 -10.09 -6.82 -7.33
N ILE A 65 -10.57 -8.04 -7.13
CA ILE A 65 -11.25 -8.44 -5.91
C ILE A 65 -10.63 -9.75 -5.43
N TYR A 66 -10.21 -9.80 -4.18
CA TYR A 66 -9.87 -11.04 -3.50
C TYR A 66 -11.06 -11.51 -2.67
N ARG A 67 -11.44 -12.79 -2.80
CA ARG A 67 -12.48 -13.42 -1.99
C ARG A 67 -11.84 -14.31 -0.93
N ASP A 68 -12.01 -13.95 0.33
CA ASP A 68 -11.68 -14.82 1.44
C ASP A 68 -12.83 -15.81 1.65
N SER A 69 -12.58 -17.09 1.39
CA SER A 69 -13.60 -18.15 1.52
C SER A 69 -13.82 -18.57 2.98
N ALA A 70 -12.90 -18.28 3.89
CA ALA A 70 -13.05 -18.57 5.31
C ALA A 70 -13.93 -17.53 6.01
N SER A 71 -13.85 -16.25 5.62
CA SER A 71 -14.71 -15.18 6.15
C SER A 71 -15.92 -14.86 5.28
N GLY A 72 -15.90 -15.22 3.99
CA GLY A 72 -16.91 -14.85 3.00
C GLY A 72 -16.83 -13.41 2.49
N LEU A 73 -15.78 -12.66 2.88
CA LEU A 73 -15.62 -11.25 2.54
C LEU A 73 -14.87 -11.04 1.21
N PHE A 74 -15.17 -9.91 0.56
CA PHE A 74 -14.55 -9.48 -0.69
C PHE A 74 -13.77 -8.19 -0.47
N TYR A 75 -12.55 -8.13 -0.99
CA TYR A 75 -11.66 -7.00 -0.77
C TYR A 75 -11.16 -6.43 -2.09
N PRO A 76 -11.23 -5.10 -2.31
CA PRO A 76 -10.63 -4.47 -3.47
C PRO A 76 -9.11 -4.56 -3.35
N VAL A 77 -8.48 -5.08 -4.39
CA VAL A 77 -7.03 -5.22 -4.54
C VAL A 77 -6.50 -4.00 -5.28
N LEU A 78 -5.40 -3.42 -4.79
CA LEU A 78 -4.54 -2.50 -5.50
C LEU A 78 -3.30 -3.30 -5.91
N GLY A 79 -3.17 -3.65 -7.19
CA GLY A 79 -2.05 -4.48 -7.69
C GLY A 79 -2.01 -4.63 -9.21
N ALA A 80 -1.23 -5.59 -9.72
CA ALA A 80 -1.16 -5.90 -11.18
C ALA A 80 -2.53 -6.11 -11.83
N HIS A 81 -3.48 -6.56 -11.02
CA HIS A 81 -4.79 -6.99 -11.47
C HIS A 81 -5.88 -5.96 -11.11
N GLY A 82 -5.50 -4.69 -10.88
CA GLY A 82 -6.41 -3.55 -10.88
C GLY A 82 -6.63 -2.91 -9.52
N GLY A 83 -7.73 -2.14 -9.42
CA GLY A 83 -7.98 -1.12 -8.38
C GLY A 83 -7.61 0.30 -8.86
N ARG A 84 -8.38 1.32 -8.46
CA ARG A 84 -8.12 2.71 -8.84
C ARG A 84 -7.09 3.30 -7.87
N GLN A 85 -5.92 3.66 -8.39
CA GLN A 85 -4.95 4.45 -7.63
C GLN A 85 -5.45 5.89 -7.51
N LEU A 86 -5.48 6.40 -6.29
CA LEU A 86 -5.78 7.79 -5.98
C LEU A 86 -4.47 8.57 -5.94
N ARG A 87 -4.15 9.26 -7.04
CA ARG A 87 -2.94 10.10 -7.14
C ARG A 87 -3.18 11.58 -6.84
N THR A 88 -4.45 11.97 -6.69
CA THR A 88 -4.85 13.33 -6.34
C THR A 88 -5.85 13.25 -5.20
N HIS A 89 -5.64 14.02 -4.15
CA HIS A 89 -6.53 14.13 -3.01
C HIS A 89 -6.56 15.57 -2.50
N SER A 90 -7.73 16.08 -2.07
CA SER A 90 -7.87 17.46 -1.61
C SER A 90 -7.02 17.79 -0.38
N LEU A 91 -6.82 16.82 0.51
CA LEU A 91 -5.97 16.96 1.70
C LEU A 91 -4.52 16.50 1.46
N GLY A 92 -4.34 15.50 0.59
CA GLY A 92 -3.04 14.87 0.36
C GLY A 92 -2.20 15.60 -0.70
N GLY A 93 -2.88 16.33 -1.59
CA GLY A 93 -2.29 16.97 -2.76
C GLY A 93 -2.18 16.02 -3.94
N ASP A 94 -1.09 16.11 -4.69
CA ASP A 94 -0.86 15.39 -5.95
C ASP A 94 0.43 14.56 -5.90
N ILE A 95 0.34 13.31 -6.35
CA ILE A 95 1.47 12.37 -6.46
C ILE A 95 1.92 12.29 -7.92
N GLU A 96 3.16 12.71 -8.15
CA GLU A 96 3.86 12.52 -9.41
C GLU A 96 4.81 11.31 -9.29
N VAL A 97 4.68 10.36 -10.22
CA VAL A 97 5.59 9.22 -10.35
C VAL A 97 6.28 9.33 -11.70
N ARG A 98 7.61 9.48 -11.69
CA ARG A 98 8.41 9.50 -12.93
C ARG A 98 9.16 8.20 -13.07
N ASP A 99 8.81 7.45 -14.11
CA ASP A 99 9.47 6.20 -14.46
C ASP A 99 10.62 6.45 -15.45
N GLY A 100 11.85 6.04 -15.10
CA GLY A 100 13.08 6.27 -15.88
C GLY A 100 14.25 5.38 -15.42
N ARG A 101 15.51 5.83 -15.57
CA ARG A 101 16.70 5.10 -15.05
C ARG A 101 16.77 5.03 -13.52
N GLY A 102 15.90 5.76 -12.85
CA GLY A 102 15.57 5.65 -11.43
C GLY A 102 14.17 6.23 -11.28
N VAL A 103 13.32 5.55 -10.53
CA VAL A 103 11.95 6.01 -10.34
C VAL A 103 11.94 7.03 -9.22
N SER A 104 11.38 8.20 -9.49
CA SER A 104 11.20 9.23 -8.48
C SER A 104 9.73 9.40 -8.17
N ILE A 105 9.42 9.39 -6.87
CA ILE A 105 8.07 9.64 -6.36
C ILE A 105 8.11 10.97 -5.64
N THR A 106 7.27 11.89 -6.08
CA THR A 106 7.21 13.24 -5.56
C THR A 106 5.77 13.57 -5.20
N VAL A 107 5.57 14.18 -4.05
CA VAL A 107 4.24 14.61 -3.59
C VAL A 107 4.23 16.12 -3.46
N THR A 108 3.33 16.77 -4.17
CA THR A 108 3.01 18.18 -3.91
C THR A 108 1.83 18.19 -2.96
N ASP A 109 2.03 18.66 -1.72
CA ASP A 109 0.97 18.70 -0.73
C ASP A 109 -0.09 19.78 -1.05
N SER A 110 -1.16 19.84 -0.25
CA SER A 110 -2.25 20.80 -0.44
C SER A 110 -1.83 22.27 -0.35
N ASP A 111 -0.69 22.54 0.29
CA ASP A 111 -0.11 23.89 0.41
C ASP A 111 0.79 24.24 -0.79
N GLY A 112 0.91 23.32 -1.75
CA GLY A 112 1.75 23.47 -2.95
C GLY A 112 3.23 23.15 -2.70
N MET A 113 3.59 22.64 -1.53
CA MET A 113 4.97 22.29 -1.19
C MET A 113 5.30 20.88 -1.66
N THR A 114 6.44 20.73 -2.32
CA THR A 114 6.86 19.48 -2.93
C THR A 114 7.82 18.70 -2.03
N HIS A 115 7.54 17.41 -1.84
CA HIS A 115 8.30 16.49 -0.99
C HIS A 115 8.71 15.25 -1.79
N PRO A 116 10.01 14.93 -1.90
CA PRO A 116 10.42 13.65 -2.46
C PRO A 116 10.11 12.53 -1.46
N LEU A 117 9.52 11.44 -1.94
CA LEU A 117 9.35 10.22 -1.14
C LEU A 117 10.39 9.20 -1.56
N SER A 118 11.11 8.67 -0.58
CA SER A 118 12.03 7.57 -0.80
C SER A 118 11.33 6.22 -0.63
N HIS A 119 11.72 5.25 -1.43
CA HIS A 119 11.34 3.84 -1.30
C HIS A 119 12.53 3.01 -0.80
N GLU A 120 13.55 3.67 -0.23
CA GLU A 120 14.79 3.03 0.28
C GLU A 120 14.48 1.78 1.12
N GLY A 121 15.13 0.67 0.76
CA GLY A 121 14.93 -0.65 1.33
C GLY A 121 14.07 -1.57 0.46
N CYS A 122 13.26 -1.03 -0.44
CA CYS A 122 12.72 -1.80 -1.55
C CYS A 122 13.85 -2.13 -2.53
N PRO A 123 14.04 -3.39 -2.95
CA PRO A 123 15.05 -3.72 -3.96
C PRO A 123 14.82 -2.87 -5.21
N ASP A 124 15.92 -2.34 -5.78
CA ASP A 124 15.90 -1.55 -7.02
C ASP A 124 15.56 -2.39 -8.27
N ASP A 125 14.97 -3.57 -8.10
CA ASP A 125 14.43 -4.37 -9.19
C ASP A 125 13.07 -3.79 -9.64
N TRP A 126 13.14 -2.52 -10.05
CA TRP A 126 12.05 -1.72 -10.62
C TRP A 126 11.55 -2.28 -11.97
N ALA A 127 12.10 -3.41 -12.42
CA ALA A 127 11.61 -4.23 -13.54
C ALA A 127 10.38 -5.10 -13.18
N SER A 128 9.81 -4.91 -11.99
CA SER A 128 8.71 -5.73 -11.45
C SER A 128 7.37 -5.64 -12.20
N ASP A 129 6.58 -6.71 -12.12
CA ASP A 129 5.29 -6.93 -12.81
C ASP A 129 4.22 -5.85 -12.53
N TRP A 130 4.28 -5.17 -11.38
CA TRP A 130 3.34 -4.11 -11.03
C TRP A 130 3.84 -3.18 -9.92
N ARG A 131 3.29 -1.97 -9.86
CA ARG A 131 3.55 -0.97 -8.82
C ARG A 131 2.32 -0.15 -8.49
N VAL A 132 2.16 0.17 -7.21
CA VAL A 132 1.09 1.03 -6.71
C VAL A 132 1.70 2.18 -5.93
N VAL A 133 1.29 3.40 -6.30
CA VAL A 133 1.56 4.62 -5.54
C VAL A 133 0.24 5.35 -5.42
N THR A 134 -0.29 5.46 -4.20
CA THR A 134 -1.65 5.95 -3.98
C THR A 134 -1.83 6.55 -2.60
N PHE A 135 -2.70 7.54 -2.51
CA PHE A 135 -3.29 7.95 -1.25
C PHE A 135 -4.24 6.85 -0.71
N CYS A 136 -4.40 6.79 0.62
CA CYS A 136 -5.62 6.25 1.22
C CYS A 136 -6.82 7.17 0.93
N GLU A 137 -8.03 6.75 1.29
CA GLU A 137 -9.24 7.54 1.04
C GLU A 137 -9.26 8.86 1.83
N ALA A 138 -8.78 8.87 3.07
CA ALA A 138 -8.63 10.10 3.86
C ALA A 138 -7.50 11.01 3.32
N GLY A 139 -6.62 10.47 2.49
CA GLY A 139 -5.48 11.12 1.87
C GLY A 139 -4.44 11.69 2.81
N ASP A 140 -4.41 11.21 4.05
CA ASP A 140 -3.41 11.52 5.05
C ASP A 140 -2.32 10.44 5.15
N HIS A 141 -2.46 9.34 4.38
CA HIS A 141 -1.46 8.30 4.17
C HIS A 141 -1.20 8.08 2.68
N ILE A 142 0.04 7.71 2.36
CA ILE A 142 0.46 7.29 1.02
C ILE A 142 1.03 5.89 1.12
N LEU A 143 0.54 5.01 0.26
CA LEU A 143 1.05 3.66 0.06
C LEU A 143 1.93 3.63 -1.19
N ILE A 144 3.16 3.15 -1.03
CA ILE A 144 4.09 2.82 -2.11
C ILE A 144 4.36 1.33 -1.99
N THR A 145 4.07 0.54 -3.04
CA THR A 145 4.33 -0.89 -2.99
C THR A 145 4.57 -1.51 -4.35
N GLY A 146 5.30 -2.61 -4.33
CA GLY A 146 5.41 -3.59 -5.39
C GLY A 146 5.56 -4.99 -4.80
N PRO A 147 5.89 -6.00 -5.63
CA PRO A 147 5.92 -7.39 -5.20
C PRO A 147 6.89 -7.74 -4.08
N GLN A 148 7.95 -6.94 -3.88
CA GLN A 148 9.01 -7.25 -2.92
C GLN A 148 8.98 -6.36 -1.68
N CYS A 149 8.16 -5.31 -1.69
CA CYS A 149 8.18 -4.35 -0.61
C CYS A 149 6.91 -3.52 -0.54
N LEU A 150 6.69 -2.94 0.63
CA LEU A 150 5.66 -1.96 0.88
C LEU A 150 6.17 -0.92 1.86
N VAL A 151 5.88 0.34 1.55
CA VAL A 151 6.17 1.50 2.40
C VAL A 151 4.89 2.31 2.55
N VAL A 152 4.57 2.70 3.79
CA VAL A 152 3.50 3.67 4.06
C VAL A 152 4.13 4.94 4.63
N TYR A 153 3.68 6.07 4.09
CA TYR A 153 3.92 7.40 4.60
C TYR A 153 2.66 7.94 5.24
N ALA A 154 2.81 8.77 6.26
CA ALA A 154 1.73 9.53 6.88
C ALA A 154 2.04 11.03 6.82
N SER A 155 1.00 11.84 6.77
CA SER A 155 1.09 13.30 6.79
C SER A 155 1.31 13.79 8.22
N SER A 156 2.09 14.85 8.38
CA SER A 156 2.25 15.53 9.68
C SER A 156 0.91 16.00 10.29
N LEU A 157 -0.13 16.17 9.47
CA LEU A 157 -1.48 16.51 9.91
C LEU A 157 -2.16 15.35 10.67
N SER A 158 -1.85 14.09 10.31
CA SER A 158 -2.41 12.90 10.96
C SER A 158 -1.90 12.71 12.39
N VAL A 159 -0.64 13.09 12.68
CA VAL A 159 -0.05 13.04 14.03
C VAL A 159 -0.79 13.99 14.99
N ILE A 160 -1.17 15.16 14.50
CA ILE A 160 -1.77 16.22 15.30
C ILE A 160 -3.22 15.86 15.66
N GLY A 161 -3.91 15.09 14.82
CA GLY A 161 -5.28 14.61 15.07
C GLY A 161 -5.40 13.53 16.17
N CYS A 162 -4.32 12.82 16.50
CA CYS A 162 -4.31 11.85 17.62
C CYS A 162 -4.03 12.48 19.00
N ALA A 163 -3.78 13.79 19.06
CA ALA A 163 -3.58 14.54 20.30
C ALA A 163 -4.85 15.33 20.68
N ARG A 164 -6.00 14.65 20.77
CA ARG A 164 -7.20 15.15 21.46
C ARG A 164 -7.95 14.03 22.15
#